data_AF-A0A8K0KFK8-F1
#
_entry.id   AF-A0A8K0KFK8-F1
#
_cell.length_a   1.000
_cell.length_b   1.000
_cell.length_c   1.000
_cell.angle_alpha   90.00
_cell.angle_beta   90.00
_cell.angle_gamma   90.00
#
_symmetry.space_group_name_H-M   'P 1'
#
loop_
_entity.id
_entity.type
_entity.pdbx_description
1 polymer ?
#
loop_
_entity_poly.entity_id
_entity_poly.type
_entity_poly.pdbx_seq_one_letter_code
_entity_poly.pdbx_strand_id
1 'polypeptide(L)'
;MAKEKQPLKLKMDVITRWNSTYLMLKRMCDIQEAVKATLRMLRNPEWNALREMCSVMKPFEEVTEELSSKKTASVSKIIVIAQVMALIELGKYIEEPLISRKENPLVLWEARKKYPRLSTLAQKHLAVVATSVPSERVFSKAGQIISERRSRLKSSTAQKLIYFTKMKAGIG
;
A
#
# COMPACT_ATOMS: atom_id res chain seq x y z
N MET A 1 -9.49 19.80 -43.26
CA MET A 1 -10.56 18.78 -43.31
C MET A 1 -10.98 18.44 -41.89
N ALA A 2 -12.15 18.91 -41.46
CA ALA A 2 -12.70 18.55 -40.15
C ALA A 2 -13.05 17.05 -40.18
N LYS A 3 -12.46 16.26 -39.28
CA LYS A 3 -12.86 14.85 -39.12
C LYS A 3 -14.31 14.83 -38.68
N GLU A 4 -15.20 14.29 -39.52
CA GLU A 4 -16.58 13.99 -39.14
C GLU A 4 -16.57 13.14 -37.86
N LYS A 5 -17.09 13.70 -36.76
CA LYS A 5 -17.32 12.96 -35.53
C LYS A 5 -18.47 11.99 -35.80
N GLN A 6 -18.16 10.70 -35.93
CA GLN A 6 -19.17 9.65 -36.03
C GLN A 6 -20.20 9.75 -34.89
N PRO A 7 -21.50 9.44 -35.15
CA PRO A 7 -22.55 9.56 -34.16
C PRO A 7 -22.28 8.64 -32.97
N LEU A 8 -22.23 9.27 -31.79
CA LEU A 8 -21.75 8.65 -30.59
C LEU A 8 -22.87 7.86 -29.90
N LYS A 9 -22.98 6.54 -30.17
CA LYS A 9 -23.96 5.65 -29.50
C LYS A 9 -23.72 5.57 -27.98
N LEU A 10 -24.80 5.40 -27.21
CA LEU A 10 -24.75 5.17 -25.77
C LEU A 10 -24.11 3.81 -25.49
N LYS A 11 -23.13 3.78 -24.58
CA LYS A 11 -22.56 2.54 -24.07
C LYS A 11 -23.29 2.19 -22.78
N MET A 12 -23.88 1.01 -22.71
CA MET A 12 -24.53 0.52 -21.49
C MET A 12 -23.49 -0.01 -20.51
N ASP A 13 -23.82 0.13 -19.23
CA ASP A 13 -23.09 -0.49 -18.13
C ASP A 13 -23.25 -2.02 -18.15
N VAL A 14 -22.18 -2.72 -17.81
CA VAL A 14 -22.11 -4.17 -17.64
C VAL A 14 -21.58 -4.42 -16.24
N ILE A 15 -22.46 -4.81 -15.33
CA ILE A 15 -22.18 -4.99 -13.90
C ILE A 15 -20.93 -5.82 -13.61
N THR A 16 -20.65 -6.85 -14.41
CA THR A 16 -19.50 -7.75 -14.20
C THR A 16 -18.16 -7.15 -14.65
N ARG A 17 -18.14 -5.95 -15.25
CA ARG A 17 -16.94 -5.28 -15.76
C ARG A 17 -17.01 -3.78 -15.46
N TRP A 18 -16.36 -3.37 -14.39
CA TRP A 18 -16.34 -1.97 -13.93
C TRP A 18 -15.88 -0.96 -15.02
N ASN A 19 -15.04 -1.39 -15.97
CA ASN A 19 -14.62 -0.60 -17.14
C ASN A 19 -15.80 -0.04 -17.95
N SER A 20 -16.88 -0.82 -18.06
CA SER A 20 -18.08 -0.43 -18.79
C SER A 20 -18.80 0.75 -18.13
N THR A 21 -18.78 0.83 -16.80
CA THR A 21 -19.32 1.96 -16.03
C THR A 21 -18.57 3.24 -16.34
N TYR A 22 -17.23 3.20 -16.34
CA TYR A 22 -16.41 4.35 -16.72
C TYR A 22 -16.67 4.78 -18.18
N LEU A 23 -16.73 3.83 -19.11
CA LEU A 23 -16.99 4.11 -20.52
C LEU A 23 -18.38 4.72 -20.74
N MET A 24 -19.39 4.29 -19.97
CA MET A 24 -20.73 4.88 -19.98
C MET A 24 -20.72 6.32 -19.45
N LEU A 25 -20.10 6.56 -18.30
CA LEU A 25 -20.04 7.90 -17.68
C LEU A 25 -19.23 8.90 -18.52
N LYS A 26 -18.07 8.47 -19.02
CA LYS A 26 -17.26 9.27 -19.96
C LYS A 26 -18.07 9.62 -21.19
N ARG A 27 -18.80 8.64 -21.74
CA ARG A 27 -19.64 8.86 -22.91
C ARG A 27 -20.75 9.85 -22.63
N MET A 28 -21.43 9.71 -21.49
CA MET A 28 -22.47 10.63 -21.04
C MET A 28 -21.94 12.07 -20.93
N CYS A 29 -20.71 12.25 -20.43
CA CYS A 29 -20.04 13.55 -20.40
C CYS A 29 -19.71 14.09 -21.81
N ASP A 30 -19.29 13.24 -22.75
CA ASP A 30 -19.01 13.64 -24.14
C ASP A 30 -20.27 14.13 -24.88
N ILE A 31 -21.44 13.55 -24.58
CA ILE A 31 -22.74 13.90 -25.17
C ILE A 31 -23.58 14.81 -24.26
N GLN A 32 -22.96 15.45 -23.26
CA GLN A 32 -23.63 16.20 -22.21
C GLN A 32 -24.68 17.18 -22.73
N GLU A 33 -24.39 17.91 -23.81
CA GLU A 33 -25.32 18.91 -24.35
C GLU A 33 -26.60 18.28 -24.92
N ALA A 34 -26.46 17.13 -25.60
CA ALA A 34 -27.61 16.38 -26.09
C ALA A 34 -28.42 15.76 -24.92
N VAL A 35 -27.73 15.29 -23.88
CA VAL A 35 -28.38 14.76 -22.67
C VAL A 35 -29.09 15.87 -21.91
N LYS A 36 -28.50 17.05 -21.73
CA LYS A 36 -29.15 18.21 -21.09
C LYS A 36 -30.36 18.71 -21.87
N ALA A 37 -30.31 18.68 -23.20
CA ALA A 37 -31.39 19.10 -24.08
C ALA A 37 -32.59 18.15 -24.03
N THR A 38 -32.37 16.85 -23.80
CA THR A 38 -33.41 15.82 -23.81
C THR A 38 -33.86 15.39 -22.41
N LEU A 39 -32.95 15.38 -21.44
CA LEU A 39 -33.10 14.89 -20.08
C LEU A 39 -32.50 15.90 -19.09
N ARG A 40 -33.34 16.73 -18.46
CA ARG A 40 -32.95 17.65 -17.38
C ARG A 40 -32.77 16.91 -16.03
N MET A 41 -32.03 15.80 -16.04
CA MET A 41 -31.85 14.95 -14.86
C MET A 41 -30.70 15.39 -13.94
N LEU A 42 -29.67 16.06 -14.49
CA LEU A 42 -28.47 16.44 -13.75
C LEU A 42 -28.18 17.94 -13.83
N ARG A 43 -27.83 18.54 -12.69
CA ARG A 43 -27.40 19.94 -12.56
C ARG A 43 -25.90 20.09 -12.82
N ASN A 44 -25.46 21.31 -13.10
CA ASN A 44 -24.03 21.62 -13.35
C ASN A 44 -23.03 21.08 -12.29
N PRO A 45 -23.27 21.16 -10.96
CA PRO A 45 -22.36 20.56 -9.98
C PRO A 45 -22.25 19.03 -10.11
N GLU A 46 -23.35 18.35 -10.45
CA GLU A 46 -23.38 16.90 -10.61
C GLU A 46 -22.58 16.49 -11.86
N TRP A 47 -22.66 17.28 -12.95
CA TRP A 47 -21.80 17.09 -14.13
C TRP A 47 -20.32 17.29 -13.83
N ASN A 48 -19.98 18.27 -12.98
CA ASN A 48 -18.60 18.48 -12.57
C ASN A 48 -18.08 17.29 -11.73
N ALA A 49 -18.88 16.80 -10.77
CA ALA A 49 -18.54 15.62 -9.99
C ALA A 49 -18.34 14.37 -10.88
N LEU A 50 -19.17 14.17 -11.90
CA LEU A 50 -19.00 13.07 -12.86
C LEU A 50 -17.69 13.17 -13.66
N ARG A 51 -17.27 14.39 -14.03
CA ARG A 51 -15.98 14.61 -14.72
C ARG A 51 -14.80 14.33 -13.80
N GLU A 52 -14.86 14.78 -12.55
CA GLU A 52 -13.85 14.47 -11.55
C GLU A 52 -13.77 12.96 -11.30
N MET A 53 -14.91 12.29 -11.15
CA MET A 53 -14.98 10.84 -11.03
C MET A 53 -14.35 10.14 -12.25
N CYS A 54 -14.64 10.60 -13.47
CA CYS A 54 -14.00 10.09 -14.67
C CYS A 54 -12.48 10.31 -14.67
N SER A 55 -11.98 11.44 -14.14
CA SER A 55 -10.53 11.67 -14.05
C SER A 55 -9.83 10.70 -13.08
N VAL A 56 -10.50 10.34 -11.97
CA VAL A 56 -9.98 9.36 -11.01
C VAL A 56 -10.03 7.96 -11.60
N MET A 57 -11.08 7.61 -12.33
CA MET A 57 -11.24 6.26 -12.93
C MET A 57 -10.37 6.03 -14.15
N LYS A 58 -10.03 7.08 -14.91
CA LYS A 58 -9.23 7.00 -16.14
C LYS A 58 -7.93 6.18 -16.01
N PRO A 59 -7.03 6.43 -15.05
CA PRO A 59 -5.79 5.67 -14.94
C PRO A 59 -6.02 4.18 -14.66
N PHE A 60 -7.07 3.84 -13.89
CA PHE A 60 -7.41 2.44 -13.64
C PHE A 60 -7.91 1.74 -14.90
N GLU A 61 -8.63 2.47 -15.76
CA GLU A 61 -9.17 1.91 -17.00
C GLU A 61 -8.04 1.57 -17.95
N GLU A 62 -7.13 2.53 -18.14
CA GLU A 62 -5.96 2.36 -19.02
C GLU A 62 -5.12 1.16 -18.58
N VAL A 63 -4.86 1.04 -17.28
CA VAL A 63 -4.17 -0.12 -16.71
C VAL A 63 -4.94 -1.42 -16.94
N THR A 64 -6.27 -1.41 -16.76
CA THR A 64 -7.07 -2.64 -16.89
C THR A 64 -7.27 -3.06 -18.34
N GLU A 65 -7.44 -2.11 -19.26
CA GLU A 65 -7.47 -2.35 -20.69
C GLU A 65 -6.14 -2.94 -21.15
N GLU A 66 -5.02 -2.36 -20.72
CA GLU A 66 -3.68 -2.86 -21.01
C GLU A 66 -3.44 -4.27 -20.45
N LEU A 67 -3.86 -4.53 -19.20
CA LEU A 67 -3.75 -5.84 -18.56
C LEU A 67 -4.69 -6.90 -19.19
N SER A 68 -5.85 -6.48 -19.71
CA SER A 68 -6.82 -7.38 -20.38
C SER A 68 -6.44 -7.67 -21.84
N SER A 69 -5.57 -6.85 -22.42
CA SER A 69 -5.05 -7.05 -23.77
C SER A 69 -4.14 -8.28 -23.79
N LYS A 70 -4.66 -9.38 -24.36
CA LYS A 70 -4.01 -10.71 -24.47
C LYS A 70 -2.59 -10.69 -25.04
N LYS A 71 -2.15 -9.61 -25.68
CA LYS A 71 -0.81 -9.48 -26.26
C LYS A 71 0.29 -9.16 -25.24
N THR A 72 -0.02 -8.64 -24.04
CA THR A 72 1.04 -8.08 -23.15
C THR A 72 0.81 -8.23 -21.65
N ALA A 73 -0.15 -9.06 -21.22
CA ALA A 73 -0.42 -9.32 -19.82
C ALA A 73 0.71 -10.16 -19.19
N SER A 74 1.81 -9.50 -18.82
CA SER A 74 2.93 -10.12 -18.10
C SER A 74 2.88 -9.72 -16.62
N VAL A 75 3.19 -10.67 -15.73
CA VAL A 75 3.37 -10.45 -14.29
C VAL A 75 4.34 -9.28 -14.01
N SER A 76 5.28 -9.02 -14.92
CA SER A 76 6.21 -7.88 -14.85
C SER A 76 5.50 -6.52 -14.73
N LYS A 77 4.33 -6.32 -15.35
CA LYS A 77 3.58 -5.06 -15.26
C LYS A 77 2.95 -4.84 -13.88
N ILE A 78 2.52 -5.92 -13.23
CA ILE A 78 1.98 -5.88 -11.86
C ILE A 78 3.07 -5.43 -10.88
N ILE A 79 4.31 -5.89 -11.07
CA ILE A 79 5.47 -5.46 -10.27
C ILE A 79 5.69 -3.95 -10.41
N VAL A 80 5.65 -3.42 -11.64
CA VAL A 80 5.80 -1.98 -11.88
C VAL A 80 4.69 -1.17 -11.21
N ILE A 81 3.44 -1.60 -11.31
CA ILE A 81 2.30 -0.91 -10.65
C ILE A 81 2.47 -0.94 -9.12
N ALA A 82 2.85 -2.09 -8.56
CA ALA A 82 3.09 -2.21 -7.12
C ALA A 82 4.22 -1.27 -6.65
N GLN A 83 5.28 -1.14 -7.44
CA GLN A 83 6.39 -0.21 -7.19
C GLN A 83 5.94 1.25 -7.27
N VAL A 84 5.20 1.64 -8.30
CA VAL A 84 4.66 3.01 -8.44
C VAL A 84 3.77 3.37 -7.25
N MET A 85 2.91 2.47 -6.81
CA MET A 85 2.07 2.69 -5.62
C MET A 85 2.90 2.88 -4.34
N ALA A 86 4.00 2.14 -4.19
CA ALA A 86 4.92 2.33 -3.06
C ALA A 86 5.68 3.67 -3.14
N LEU A 87 6.06 4.11 -4.35
CA LEU A 87 6.71 5.41 -4.55
C LEU A 87 5.77 6.57 -4.23
N ILE A 88 4.50 6.47 -4.61
CA ILE A 88 3.48 7.48 -4.27
C ILE A 88 3.27 7.54 -2.74
N GLU A 89 3.21 6.39 -2.07
CA GLU A 89 3.11 6.30 -0.61
C GLU A 89 4.31 6.98 0.07
N LEU A 90 5.52 6.73 -0.43
CA LEU A 90 6.75 7.33 0.08
C LEU A 90 6.82 8.83 -0.18
N GLY A 91 6.46 9.29 -1.39
CA GLY A 91 6.46 10.71 -1.74
C GLY A 91 5.55 11.52 -0.79
N LYS A 92 4.35 11.01 -0.53
CA LYS A 92 3.41 11.62 0.44
C LYS A 92 3.99 11.70 1.85
N TYR A 93 4.77 10.70 2.27
CA TYR A 93 5.43 10.72 3.57
C TYR A 93 6.56 11.77 3.66
N ILE A 94 7.34 11.94 2.58
CA ILE A 94 8.44 12.92 2.53
C ILE A 94 7.90 14.36 2.58
N GLU A 95 6.75 14.62 1.98
CA GLU A 95 6.09 15.93 1.98
C GLU A 95 5.46 16.30 3.34
N GLU A 96 5.27 15.33 4.24
CA GLU A 96 4.71 15.61 5.57
C GLU A 96 5.70 16.34 6.48
N PRO A 97 5.21 17.22 7.37
CA PRO A 97 6.08 17.96 8.28
C PRO A 97 6.81 17.01 9.23
N LEU A 98 8.08 17.34 9.51
CA LEU A 98 8.93 16.57 10.40
C LEU A 98 8.35 16.52 11.82
N ILE A 99 8.44 15.33 12.41
CA ILE A 99 8.01 15.08 13.78
C ILE A 99 8.99 15.72 14.75
N SER A 100 8.50 16.20 15.90
CA SER A 100 9.33 16.68 16.99
C SER A 100 10.28 15.58 17.48
N ARG A 101 11.57 15.92 17.66
CA ARG A 101 12.61 14.97 18.12
C ARG A 101 12.36 14.34 19.49
N LYS A 102 11.34 14.80 20.23
CA LYS A 102 10.97 14.30 21.56
C LYS A 102 9.96 13.15 21.51
N GLU A 103 9.32 12.90 20.37
CA GLU A 103 8.29 11.87 20.25
C GLU A 103 8.87 10.50 19.90
N ASN A 104 8.24 9.44 20.40
CA ASN A 104 8.65 8.07 20.10
C ASN A 104 8.18 7.68 18.67
N PRO A 105 9.11 7.36 17.75
CA PRO A 105 8.75 7.04 16.37
C PRO A 105 7.91 5.75 16.25
N LEU A 106 8.06 4.78 17.16
CA LEU A 106 7.30 3.52 17.12
C LEU A 106 5.82 3.74 17.40
N VAL A 107 5.49 4.57 18.38
CA VAL A 107 4.09 4.93 18.72
C VAL A 107 3.44 5.67 17.56
N LEU A 108 4.22 6.51 16.87
CA LEU A 108 3.75 7.24 15.70
C LEU A 108 3.45 6.31 14.51
N TRP A 109 4.31 5.32 14.24
CA TRP A 109 4.05 4.33 13.20
C TRP A 109 2.92 3.35 13.54
N GLU A 110 2.63 3.15 14.82
CA GLU A 110 1.47 2.38 15.29
C GLU A 110 0.16 3.18 15.12
N ALA A 111 0.18 4.47 15.43
CA ALA A 111 -0.97 5.37 15.24
C ALA A 111 -1.27 5.64 13.75
N ARG A 112 -0.23 5.67 12.89
CA ARG A 112 -0.36 6.01 11.46
C ARG A 112 -0.69 4.79 10.60
N LYS A 113 -1.97 4.41 10.58
CA LYS A 113 -2.55 3.45 9.60
C LYS A 113 -2.63 4.01 8.17
N LYS A 114 -2.30 5.29 7.96
CA LYS A 114 -2.33 5.99 6.67
C LYS A 114 -1.36 5.39 5.63
N TYR A 115 -0.28 4.76 6.08
CA TYR A 115 0.77 4.20 5.24
C TYR A 115 1.02 2.72 5.57
N PRO A 116 0.20 1.78 5.08
CA PRO A 116 0.24 0.38 5.51
C PRO A 116 1.52 -0.36 5.08
N ARG A 117 2.12 -0.01 3.93
CA ARG A 117 3.35 -0.66 3.48
C ARG A 117 4.56 -0.03 4.15
N LEU A 118 4.53 1.28 4.34
CA LEU A 118 5.61 2.00 4.99
C LEU A 118 5.67 1.73 6.50
N SER A 119 4.52 1.64 7.18
CA SER A 119 4.47 1.38 8.63
C SER A 119 4.97 -0.02 8.98
N THR A 120 4.63 -1.04 8.19
CA THR A 120 5.14 -2.40 8.39
C THR A 120 6.65 -2.47 8.22
N LEU A 121 7.20 -1.76 7.23
CA LEU A 121 8.63 -1.67 7.00
C LEU A 121 9.33 -0.87 8.12
N ALA A 122 8.76 0.28 8.50
CA ALA A 122 9.29 1.14 9.56
C ALA A 122 9.29 0.43 10.91
N GLN A 123 8.19 -0.24 11.29
CA GLN A 123 8.14 -1.03 12.52
C GLN A 123 9.17 -2.16 12.51
N LYS A 124 9.33 -2.86 11.38
CA LYS A 124 10.33 -3.92 11.25
C LYS A 124 11.76 -3.40 11.39
N HIS A 125 12.10 -2.28 10.78
CA HIS A 125 13.48 -1.75 10.81
C HIS A 125 13.78 -0.93 12.06
N LEU A 126 12.82 -0.20 12.62
CA LEU A 126 13.00 0.58 13.84
C LEU A 126 12.98 -0.31 15.10
N ALA A 127 12.31 -1.46 15.07
CA ALA A 127 12.34 -2.43 16.16
C ALA A 127 13.63 -3.28 16.17
N VAL A 128 14.39 -3.32 15.08
CA VAL A 128 15.70 -3.98 15.07
C VAL A 128 16.67 -3.11 15.84
N VAL A 129 16.98 -3.52 17.06
CA VAL A 129 18.06 -2.93 17.86
C VAL A 129 19.35 -2.97 17.05
N ALA A 130 19.94 -1.80 16.78
CA ALA A 130 21.15 -1.66 15.95
C ALA A 130 22.43 -2.28 16.54
N THR A 131 22.35 -2.85 17.75
CA THR A 131 23.52 -3.28 18.53
C THR A 131 23.41 -4.76 18.90
N SER A 132 24.51 -5.50 18.87
CA SER A 132 24.65 -6.88 19.38
C SER A 132 24.51 -7.01 20.90
N VAL A 133 24.45 -5.88 21.61
CA VAL A 133 24.39 -5.76 23.07
C VAL A 133 23.27 -6.59 23.72
N PRO A 134 22.04 -6.71 23.17
CA PRO A 134 21.00 -7.56 23.73
C PRO A 134 21.37 -9.06 23.69
N SER A 135 21.94 -9.53 22.56
CA SER A 135 22.42 -10.91 22.46
C SER A 135 23.61 -11.16 23.38
N GLU A 136 24.58 -10.25 23.45
CA GLU A 136 25.73 -10.37 24.34
C GLU A 136 25.32 -10.44 25.81
N ARG A 137 24.32 -9.65 26.23
CA ARG A 137 23.78 -9.70 27.59
C ARG A 137 23.10 -11.03 27.90
N VAL A 138 22.33 -11.58 26.96
CA VAL A 138 21.69 -12.89 27.11
C VAL A 138 22.74 -14.00 27.16
N PHE A 139 23.75 -13.97 26.28
CA PHE A 139 24.84 -14.95 26.26
C PHE A 139 25.78 -14.84 27.47
N SER A 140 26.06 -13.63 27.96
CA SER A 140 26.87 -13.42 29.16
C SER A 140 26.15 -13.97 30.40
N LYS A 141 24.87 -13.65 30.58
CA LYS A 141 24.07 -14.16 31.71
C LYS A 141 23.83 -15.67 31.62
N ALA A 142 23.57 -16.19 30.41
CA ALA A 142 23.49 -17.63 30.18
C ALA A 142 24.85 -18.32 30.41
N GLY A 143 25.95 -17.69 29.99
CA GLY A 143 27.31 -18.15 30.20
C GLY A 143 27.67 -18.28 31.68
N GLN A 144 27.30 -17.29 32.50
CA GLN A 144 27.47 -17.38 33.96
C GLN A 144 26.65 -18.53 34.56
N ILE A 145 25.38 -18.71 34.17
CA ILE A 145 24.52 -19.79 34.68
C ILE A 145 25.03 -21.18 34.27
N ILE A 146 25.53 -21.31 33.04
CA ILE A 146 26.08 -22.56 32.51
C ILE A 146 27.43 -22.87 33.19
N SER A 147 28.31 -21.87 33.27
CA SER A 147 29.66 -21.97 33.84
C SER A 147 29.66 -22.25 35.35
N GLU A 148 28.87 -21.52 36.13
CA GLU A 148 28.87 -21.63 37.60
C GLU A 148 28.20 -22.90 38.11
N ARG A 149 27.23 -23.46 37.37
CA ARG A 149 26.42 -24.59 37.87
C ARG A 149 26.67 -25.94 37.19
N ARG A 150 27.11 -26.03 35.92
CA ARG A 150 27.38 -27.33 35.24
C ARG A 150 28.32 -27.23 34.02
N SER A 151 29.56 -27.71 34.16
CA SER A 151 30.54 -27.78 33.06
C SER A 151 30.32 -28.90 32.02
N ARG A 152 29.33 -29.80 32.20
CA ARG A 152 29.05 -30.94 31.30
C ARG A 152 27.61 -30.98 30.77
N LEU A 153 27.10 -29.83 30.31
CA LEU A 153 25.78 -29.77 29.67
C LEU A 153 25.84 -30.20 28.20
N LYS A 154 24.86 -31.00 27.76
CA LYS A 154 24.65 -31.31 26.34
C LYS A 154 24.13 -30.06 25.61
N SER A 155 24.53 -29.88 24.34
CA SER A 155 24.16 -28.73 23.50
C SER A 155 22.64 -28.45 23.49
N SER A 156 21.81 -29.50 23.44
CA SER A 156 20.35 -29.40 23.46
C SER A 156 19.77 -28.80 24.75
N THR A 157 20.42 -29.02 25.90
CA THR A 157 19.99 -28.46 27.19
C THR A 157 20.46 -27.00 27.34
N ALA A 158 21.66 -26.67 26.84
CA ALA A 158 22.18 -25.31 26.82
C ALA A 158 21.30 -24.39 25.95
N GLN A 159 20.86 -24.87 24.78
CA GLN A 159 19.96 -24.11 23.90
C GLN A 159 18.61 -23.80 24.57
N LYS A 160 18.03 -24.76 25.30
CA LYS A 160 16.81 -24.55 26.09
C LYS A 160 17.02 -23.50 27.19
N LEU A 161 18.15 -23.53 27.90
CA LEU A 161 18.48 -22.54 28.94
C LEU A 161 18.67 -21.12 28.38
N ILE A 162 19.32 -20.99 27.22
CA ILE A 162 19.46 -19.70 26.53
C ILE A 162 18.08 -19.17 26.11
N TYR A 163 17.20 -20.04 25.62
CA TYR A 163 15.83 -19.66 25.30
C TYR A 163 15.05 -19.19 26.53
N PHE A 164 15.11 -19.92 27.65
CA PHE A 164 14.45 -19.53 28.89
C PHE A 164 14.99 -18.22 29.48
N THR A 165 16.31 -17.99 29.39
CA THR A 165 16.93 -16.73 29.83
C THR A 165 16.52 -15.56 28.94
N LYS A 166 16.41 -15.76 27.62
CA LYS A 166 15.82 -14.79 26.69
C LYS A 166 14.38 -14.45 27.07
N MET A 167 13.53 -15.44 27.36
CA MET A 167 12.13 -15.21 27.75
C MET A 167 12.00 -14.46 29.09
N LYS A 168 12.84 -14.77 30.07
CA LYS A 168 12.87 -14.04 31.35
C LYS A 168 13.40 -12.60 31.23
N ALA A 169 14.18 -12.29 30.19
CA ALA A 169 14.81 -10.98 30.03
C ALA A 169 13.89 -9.92 29.38
N GLY A 170 12.69 -10.29 28.90
CA GLY A 170 11.72 -9.31 28.38
C GLY A 170 12.19 -8.53 27.15
N ILE A 171 13.12 -9.08 26.36
CA ILE A 171 13.59 -8.46 25.12
C ILE A 171 12.68 -8.97 23.99
N GLY A 172 11.57 -8.26 23.82
CA GLY A 172 10.63 -8.36 22.69
C GLY A 172 10.72 -7.12 21.83
#